data_AF-A0A9N8H9T0-F1
#
_entry.id   AF-A0A9N8H9T0-F1
#
_cell.length_a   1.000
_cell.length_b   1.000
_cell.length_c   1.000
_cell.angle_alpha   90.00
_cell.angle_beta   90.00
_cell.angle_gamma   90.00
#
_symmetry.space_group_name_H-M   'P 1'
#
loop_
_entity.id
_entity.type
_entity.pdbx_description
1 polymer ?
#
loop_
_entity_poly.entity_id
_entity_poly.type
_entity_poly.pdbx_seq_one_letter_code
_entity_poly.pdbx_strand_id
1 'polypeptide(L)'
;MALRFQTYPEIIVLTQTGRIDRILDALGCNDLPGVDTPGIDTLRNDKHDGDPAICTFNYDSVIGRLRYLCAHSSRPDLSSAVSQAARFASRPKRSHERPVPGQD
;
A
#
# COMPACT_ATOMS: atom_id res chain seq x y z
N MET A 1 14.83 -1.91 -12.23
CA MET A 1 14.84 -3.05 -11.30
C MET A 1 14.04 -4.18 -11.89
N ALA A 2 14.66 -5.34 -12.06
CA ALA A 2 14.04 -6.53 -12.61
C ALA A 2 13.26 -7.29 -11.53
N LEU A 3 12.19 -7.97 -11.95
CA LEU A 3 11.54 -8.99 -11.13
C LEU A 3 12.58 -10.10 -10.84
N ARG A 4 12.74 -10.49 -9.57
CA ARG A 4 13.66 -11.57 -9.19
C ARG A 4 12.87 -12.86 -9.05
N PHE A 5 13.34 -13.90 -9.74
CA PHE A 5 12.83 -15.25 -9.61
C PHE A 5 13.85 -16.10 -8.87
N GLN A 6 13.39 -16.86 -7.89
CA GLN A 6 14.19 -17.87 -7.21
C GLN A 6 13.42 -19.18 -7.21
N THR A 7 13.97 -20.17 -7.90
CA THR A 7 13.35 -21.48 -8.08
C THR A 7 13.91 -22.46 -7.05
N TYR A 8 13.03 -23.17 -6.38
CA TYR A 8 13.31 -24.32 -5.52
C TYR A 8 12.62 -25.55 -6.15
N PRO A 9 12.96 -26.79 -5.75
CA PRO A 9 12.42 -27.99 -6.39
C PRO A 9 10.88 -28.05 -6.46
N GLU A 10 10.19 -27.45 -5.47
CA GLU A 10 8.74 -27.52 -5.32
C GLU A 10 8.03 -26.17 -5.50
N ILE A 11 8.77 -25.04 -5.45
CA ILE A 11 8.19 -23.69 -5.43
C ILE A 11 9.01 -22.69 -6.22
N ILE A 12 8.35 -21.66 -6.74
CA ILE A 12 8.99 -20.49 -7.35
C ILE A 12 8.65 -19.28 -6.49
N VAL A 13 9.69 -18.62 -6.00
CA VAL A 13 9.57 -17.37 -5.24
C VAL A 13 9.80 -16.21 -6.19
N LEU A 14 8.78 -15.36 -6.32
CA LEU A 14 8.88 -14.08 -7.01
C LEU A 14 9.16 -13.01 -5.96
N THR A 15 10.06 -12.07 -6.22
CA THR A 15 10.30 -10.94 -5.32
C THR A 15 10.69 -9.69 -6.11
N GLN A 16 10.21 -8.53 -5.65
CA GLN A 16 10.54 -7.24 -6.24
C GLN A 16 10.92 -6.22 -5.15
N THR A 17 12.02 -6.51 -4.44
CA THR A 17 12.44 -5.77 -3.22
C THR A 17 12.49 -4.26 -3.44
N GLY A 18 13.26 -3.75 -4.39
CA GLY A 18 13.35 -2.30 -4.51
C GLY A 18 12.18 -1.61 -5.23
N ARG A 19 11.11 -2.33 -5.62
CA ARG A 19 9.80 -1.67 -5.80
C ARG A 19 9.10 -1.49 -4.47
N ILE A 20 9.18 -2.49 -3.59
CA ILE A 20 8.68 -2.40 -2.21
C ILE A 20 9.39 -1.25 -1.50
N ASP A 21 10.73 -1.17 -1.56
CA ASP A 21 11.51 -0.11 -0.92
C ASP A 21 11.05 1.28 -1.40
N ARG A 22 10.88 1.47 -2.72
CA ARG A 22 10.37 2.73 -3.28
C ARG A 22 8.94 3.09 -2.84
N ILE A 23 8.10 2.09 -2.55
CA ILE A 23 6.76 2.31 -2.03
C ILE A 23 6.86 2.74 -0.56
N LEU A 24 7.69 2.08 0.23
CA LEU A 24 7.92 2.41 1.64
C LEU A 24 8.54 3.82 1.79
N ASP A 25 9.51 4.16 0.94
CA ASP A 25 10.10 5.50 0.85
C ASP A 25 9.05 6.56 0.52
N ALA A 26 8.19 6.30 -0.47
CA ALA A 26 7.14 7.22 -0.86
C ALA A 26 6.09 7.43 0.25
N LEU A 27 5.84 6.40 1.06
CA LEU A 27 4.92 6.46 2.19
C LEU A 27 5.57 6.98 3.48
N GLY A 28 6.90 7.07 3.52
CA GLY A 28 7.66 7.45 4.72
C GLY A 28 7.53 6.43 5.85
N CYS A 29 7.33 5.15 5.54
CA CYS A 29 7.04 4.10 6.53
C CYS A 29 8.10 3.00 6.64
N ASN A 30 9.34 3.28 6.21
CA ASN A 30 10.45 2.32 6.26
C ASN A 30 10.73 1.77 7.66
N ASP A 31 10.52 2.59 8.70
CA ASP A 31 10.80 2.23 10.09
C ASP A 31 9.60 1.62 10.83
N LEU A 32 8.45 1.48 10.16
CA LEU A 32 7.26 0.88 10.77
C LEU A 32 7.40 -0.65 10.80
N PRO A 33 6.97 -1.31 11.89
CA PRO A 33 6.94 -2.76 11.95
C PRO A 33 5.97 -3.33 10.91
N GLY A 34 6.32 -4.48 10.34
CA GLY A 34 5.42 -5.23 9.47
C GLY A 34 4.17 -5.68 10.20
N VAL A 35 3.08 -5.84 9.45
CA VAL A 35 1.82 -6.39 9.95
C VAL A 35 1.49 -7.69 9.23
N ASP A 36 0.99 -8.67 9.97
CA ASP A 36 0.60 -9.98 9.41
C ASP A 36 -0.68 -9.87 8.58
N THR A 37 -1.63 -9.04 9.02
CA THR A 37 -2.92 -8.83 8.35
C THR A 37 -3.05 -7.37 7.93
N PRO A 38 -2.80 -7.04 6.65
CA PRO A 38 -2.97 -5.68 6.15
C PRO A 38 -4.45 -5.32 5.97
N GLY A 39 -4.85 -4.12 6.40
CA GLY A 39 -6.22 -3.60 6.18
C GLY A 39 -7.29 -4.21 7.09
N ILE A 40 -6.95 -4.49 8.35
CA ILE A 40 -7.89 -4.97 9.40
C ILE A 40 -9.08 -4.01 9.51
N ASP A 41 -8.83 -2.70 9.49
CA ASP A 41 -9.87 -1.70 9.56
C ASP A 41 -10.36 -1.26 8.17
N THR A 42 -11.66 -1.02 8.09
CA THR A 42 -12.26 -0.47 6.87
C THR A 42 -11.97 1.01 6.78
N LEU A 43 -11.38 1.45 5.66
CA LEU A 43 -11.17 2.88 5.41
C LEU A 43 -12.51 3.62 5.39
N ARG A 44 -12.62 4.64 6.25
CA ARG A 44 -13.86 5.37 6.48
C ARG A 44 -14.25 6.19 5.26
N ASN A 45 -15.54 6.20 4.93
CA ASN A 45 -16.06 7.12 3.93
C ASN A 45 -16.23 8.52 4.56
N ASP A 46 -15.19 9.34 4.47
CA ASP A 46 -15.24 10.74 4.91
C ASP A 46 -15.97 11.59 3.86
N LYS A 47 -17.28 11.41 3.75
CA LYS A 47 -18.09 11.99 2.66
C LYS A 47 -18.13 13.52 2.68
N HIS A 48 -17.91 14.18 3.82
CA HIS A 48 -17.96 15.65 3.89
C HIS A 48 -17.04 16.32 4.94
N ASP A 49 -16.69 15.68 6.07
CA ASP A 49 -15.98 16.33 7.20
C ASP A 49 -14.51 15.91 7.40
N GLY A 50 -13.93 15.17 6.46
CA GLY A 50 -12.52 14.79 6.56
C GLY A 50 -11.57 15.96 6.23
N ASP A 51 -10.54 16.13 7.06
CA ASP A 51 -9.41 17.02 6.80
C ASP A 51 -8.87 16.82 5.37
N PRO A 52 -8.50 17.91 4.68
CA PRO A 52 -7.87 17.80 3.36
C PRO A 52 -6.62 16.93 3.46
N ALA A 53 -6.34 16.18 2.38
CA ALA A 53 -5.08 15.45 2.23
C ALA A 53 -3.89 16.40 2.45
N ILE A 54 -2.85 15.90 3.10
CA ILE A 54 -1.58 16.60 3.28
C ILE A 54 -0.79 16.55 1.96
N CYS A 55 -1.08 15.56 1.11
CA CYS A 55 -0.43 15.38 -0.20
C CYS A 55 1.10 15.21 -0.07
N THR A 56 1.55 14.55 1.01
CA THR A 56 2.98 14.23 1.22
C THR A 56 3.52 13.31 0.12
N PHE A 57 2.64 12.53 -0.51
CA PHE A 57 2.94 11.70 -1.66
C PHE A 57 1.80 11.72 -2.68
N ASN A 58 2.10 11.33 -3.92
CA ASN A 58 1.07 11.14 -4.94
C ASN A 58 0.30 9.84 -4.67
N TYR A 59 -0.91 9.98 -4.13
CA TYR A 59 -1.77 8.88 -3.73
C TYR A 59 -2.04 7.89 -4.88
N ASP A 60 -2.46 8.39 -6.04
CA ASP A 60 -2.77 7.56 -7.22
C ASP A 60 -1.58 6.75 -7.69
N SER A 61 -0.40 7.38 -7.70
CA SER A 61 0.86 6.71 -8.06
C SER A 61 1.19 5.57 -7.09
N VAL A 62 1.01 5.79 -5.78
CA VAL A 62 1.21 4.74 -4.77
C VAL A 62 0.20 3.60 -4.94
N ILE A 63 -1.09 3.90 -5.12
CA ILE A 63 -2.12 2.88 -5.37
C ILE A 63 -1.80 2.06 -6.63
N GLY A 64 -1.38 2.70 -7.71
CA GLY A 64 -0.96 2.00 -8.93
C GLY A 64 0.24 1.08 -8.70
N ARG A 65 1.22 1.53 -7.90
CA ARG A 65 2.37 0.72 -7.53
C ARG A 65 1.99 -0.49 -6.68
N LEU A 66 1.09 -0.31 -5.72
CA LEU A 66 0.57 -1.36 -4.85
C LEU A 66 -0.27 -2.38 -5.64
N ARG A 67 -1.19 -1.94 -6.50
CA ARG A 67 -1.98 -2.84 -7.36
C ARG A 67 -1.11 -3.76 -8.20
N TYR A 68 -0.03 -3.23 -8.76
CA TYR A 68 0.90 -4.07 -9.51
C TYR A 68 1.55 -5.14 -8.63
N LEU A 69 1.96 -4.77 -7.41
CA LEU A 69 2.57 -5.70 -6.46
C LEU A 69 1.61 -6.83 -6.07
N CYS A 70 0.32 -6.52 -5.88
CA CYS A 70 -0.71 -7.51 -5.56
C CYS A 70 -1.08 -8.40 -6.76
N ALA A 71 -1.20 -7.81 -7.95
CA ALA A 71 -1.73 -8.52 -9.13
C ALA A 71 -0.66 -9.31 -9.89
N HIS A 72 0.61 -8.89 -9.87
CA HIS A 72 1.67 -9.44 -10.73
C HIS A 72 2.89 -9.93 -9.94
N SER A 73 2.84 -9.93 -8.61
CA SER A 73 4.03 -10.19 -7.79
C SER A 73 3.66 -10.89 -6.48
N SER A 74 4.50 -10.69 -5.46
CA SER A 74 4.65 -11.54 -4.29
C SER A 74 3.72 -11.24 -3.11
N ARG A 75 2.77 -10.31 -3.25
CA ARG A 75 1.94 -9.83 -2.11
C ARG A 75 0.44 -9.82 -2.40
N PRO A 76 -0.18 -10.98 -2.70
CA PRO A 76 -1.64 -11.07 -2.89
C PRO A 76 -2.43 -10.69 -1.64
N ASP A 77 -1.84 -10.84 -0.45
CA ASP A 77 -2.40 -10.47 0.85
C ASP A 77 -2.80 -8.98 0.95
N LEU A 78 -2.12 -8.09 0.21
CA LEU A 78 -2.43 -6.67 0.18
C LEU A 78 -3.68 -6.32 -0.65
N SER A 79 -4.22 -7.27 -1.43
CA SER A 79 -5.29 -7.02 -2.41
C SER A 79 -6.53 -6.35 -1.81
N SER A 80 -6.97 -6.81 -0.62
CA SER A 80 -8.14 -6.24 0.06
C SER A 80 -7.87 -4.80 0.50
N ALA A 81 -6.77 -4.55 1.21
CA ALA A 81 -6.39 -3.22 1.68
C ALA A 81 -6.25 -2.21 0.52
N VAL A 82 -5.58 -2.62 -0.55
CA VAL A 82 -5.37 -1.78 -1.74
C VAL A 82 -6.68 -1.48 -2.47
N SER A 83 -7.58 -2.46 -2.55
CA SER A 83 -8.92 -2.27 -3.16
C SER A 83 -9.75 -1.27 -2.37
N GLN A 84 -9.65 -1.27 -1.03
CA GLN A 84 -10.31 -0.28 -0.19
C GLN A 84 -9.72 1.12 -0.40
N ALA A 85 -8.40 1.25 -0.38
CA ALA A 85 -7.70 2.52 -0.54
C ALA A 85 -7.95 3.15 -1.94
N ALA A 86 -7.97 2.31 -2.97
CA ALA A 86 -8.25 2.69 -4.34
C ALA A 86 -9.58 3.45 -4.55
N ARG A 87 -10.57 3.26 -3.66
CA ARG A 87 -11.87 3.96 -3.75
C ARG A 87 -11.73 5.47 -3.57
N PHE A 88 -10.65 5.92 -2.93
CA PHE A 88 -10.43 7.32 -2.59
C PHE A 88 -9.38 8.01 -3.47
N ALA A 89 -8.88 7.33 -4.49
CA ALA A 89 -7.89 7.82 -5.46
C ALA A 89 -8.23 9.21 -6.03
N SER A 90 -9.47 9.40 -6.49
CA SER A 90 -9.91 10.67 -7.08
C SER A 90 -10.07 11.82 -6.09
N ARG A 91 -10.14 11.53 -4.78
CA ARG A 91 -10.39 12.54 -3.73
C ARG A 91 -9.85 12.06 -2.38
N PRO A 92 -8.52 11.96 -2.21
CA PRO A 92 -7.93 11.51 -0.96
C PRO A 92 -8.18 12.53 0.16
N LYS A 93 -8.19 12.03 1.39
CA LYS A 93 -8.35 12.78 2.64
C LYS A 93 -7.22 12.40 3.56
N ARG A 94 -6.95 13.21 4.59
CA ARG A 94 -5.87 12.95 5.56
C ARG A 94 -5.99 11.56 6.19
N SER A 95 -7.21 11.10 6.47
CA SER A 95 -7.49 9.75 6.99
C SER A 95 -7.04 8.61 6.07
N HIS A 96 -7.00 8.86 4.75
CA HIS A 96 -6.59 7.85 3.76
C HIS A 96 -5.08 7.82 3.53
N GLU A 97 -4.35 8.90 3.86
CA GLU A 97 -2.89 9.00 3.73
C GLU A 97 -2.14 8.49 4.96
N ARG A 98 -2.83 8.31 6.09
CA ARG A 98 -2.21 7.83 7.34
C ARG A 98 -1.94 6.32 7.27
N PRO A 99 -0.69 5.89 7.50
CA PRO A 99 -0.35 4.46 7.56
C PRO A 99 -0.88 3.74 8.81
N VAL A 100 -1.21 4.49 9.88
CA VAL A 100 -1.55 3.95 11.21
C VAL A 100 -2.78 4.66 11.80
N PRO A 101 -3.82 3.93 12.25
CA PRO A 101 -4.91 4.51 13.04
C PRO A 101 -4.43 4.85 14.47
N GLY A 102 -4.70 6.07 14.96
CA GLY A 102 -4.61 6.37 16.41
C GLY A 102 -3.28 6.93 16.96
N GLN A 103 -2.64 7.87 16.27
CA GLN A 103 -1.59 8.71 16.90
C GLN A 103 -2.13 10.14 17.03
N ASP A 104 -2.84 10.40 18.13
CA ASP A 104 -3.06 11.73 18.68
C ASP A 104 -2.29 11.84 20.00
#